data_AF-A0A1N6T3I2-F1
#
_entry.id   AF-A0A1N6T3I2-F1
#
_cell.length_a   1.000
_cell.length_b   1.000
_cell.length_c   1.000
_cell.angle_alpha   90.00
_cell.angle_beta   90.00
_cell.angle_gamma   90.00
#
_symmetry.space_group_name_H-M   'P 1'
#
loop_
_entity.id
_entity.type
_entity.pdbx_description
1 polymer ?
#
loop_
_entity_poly.entity_id
_entity_poly.type
_entity_poly.pdbx_seq_one_letter_code
_entity_poly.pdbx_strand_id
1 'polypeptide(L)'
;MEAVVSVYGSGGLTGEGGLSDAFGGAAIYKNDETGMCFFGIWGARNTAKFKADLETKLNIEVVKETPPARLSHWGRSKSRPKSTGLAGTHS
;
A
#
# COMPACT_ATOMS: atom_id res chain seq x y z
N MET A 1 6.25 5.89 -8.23
CA MET A 1 5.64 6.80 -7.24
C MET A 1 4.66 7.74 -7.94
N GLU A 2 5.12 8.47 -8.95
CA GLU A 2 4.33 9.35 -9.83
C GLU A 2 3.00 8.75 -10.32
N ALA A 3 3.02 7.50 -10.80
CA ALA A 3 1.83 6.79 -11.25
C ALA A 3 0.71 6.71 -10.19
N VAL A 4 1.08 6.43 -8.94
CA VAL A 4 0.11 6.31 -7.82
C VAL A 4 -0.40 7.69 -7.41
N VAL A 5 0.47 8.69 -7.41
CA VAL A 5 0.08 10.09 -7.15
C VAL A 5 -0.88 10.61 -8.23
N SER A 6 -0.66 10.27 -9.50
CA SER A 6 -1.55 10.61 -10.61
C SER A 6 -2.96 10.01 -10.44
N VAL A 7 -3.06 8.80 -9.89
CA VAL A 7 -4.33 8.08 -9.73
C VAL A 7 -5.14 8.54 -8.50
N TYR A 8 -4.47 8.88 -7.41
CA TYR A 8 -5.06 9.27 -6.12
C TYR A 8 -4.90 10.77 -5.80
N GLY A 9 -4.55 11.61 -6.78
CA GLY A 9 -4.66 13.08 -6.68
C GLY A 9 -3.54 13.82 -5.94
N SER A 10 -3.71 15.15 -5.83
CA SER A 10 -2.72 16.11 -5.33
C SER A 10 -2.31 15.94 -3.86
N GLY A 11 -3.05 15.14 -3.09
CA GLY A 11 -2.71 14.75 -1.71
C GLY A 11 -1.54 13.77 -1.60
N GLY A 12 -1.08 13.21 -2.71
CA GLY A 12 0.07 12.31 -2.75
C GLY A 12 -0.18 10.99 -2.00
N LEU A 13 0.84 10.46 -1.33
CA LEU A 13 0.75 9.15 -0.69
C LEU A 13 0.12 9.19 0.71
N THR A 14 0.23 10.31 1.42
CA THR A 14 -0.11 10.42 2.86
C THR A 14 -0.98 11.64 3.18
N GLY A 15 -1.22 12.55 2.24
CA GLY A 15 -2.09 13.71 2.43
C GLY A 15 -3.57 13.41 2.18
N GLU A 16 -4.41 14.39 2.52
CA GLU A 16 -5.86 14.34 2.33
C GLU A 16 -6.23 14.16 0.85
N GLY A 17 -7.19 13.27 0.57
CA GLY A 17 -7.52 12.84 -0.79
C GLY A 17 -6.48 11.92 -1.44
N GLY A 18 -5.34 11.64 -0.79
CA GLY A 18 -4.27 10.78 -1.28
C GLY A 18 -4.46 9.28 -1.01
N LEU A 19 -3.44 8.47 -1.33
CA LEU A 19 -3.50 7.00 -1.22
C LEU A 19 -3.92 6.51 0.18
N SER A 20 -3.31 7.07 1.22
CA SER A 20 -3.63 6.67 2.60
C SER A 20 -5.09 6.97 2.97
N ASP A 21 -5.65 8.07 2.46
CA ASP A 21 -7.03 8.47 2.72
C ASP A 21 -8.02 7.55 1.98
N ALA A 22 -7.75 7.26 0.71
CA ALA A 22 -8.58 6.39 -0.14
C ALA A 22 -8.76 4.95 0.38
N PHE A 23 -7.80 4.45 1.16
CA PHE A 23 -7.79 3.07 1.66
C PHE A 23 -7.80 2.95 3.19
N GLY A 24 -7.89 4.07 3.92
CA GLY A 24 -7.82 4.09 5.38
C GLY A 24 -6.46 3.64 5.93
N GLY A 25 -5.39 3.90 5.17
CA GLY A 25 -4.00 3.56 5.47
C GLY A 25 -3.24 3.03 4.23
N ALA A 26 -1.98 3.46 4.09
CA ALA A 26 -1.02 2.98 3.09
C ALA A 26 0.31 2.62 3.78
N ALA A 27 0.98 1.53 3.38
CA ALA A 27 2.33 1.20 3.85
C ALA A 27 3.25 1.53 2.70
N ILE A 28 4.29 2.31 2.97
CA ILE A 28 5.18 2.78 1.92
C ILE A 28 6.58 2.33 2.31
N TYR A 29 7.15 1.51 1.45
CA TYR A 29 8.51 1.02 1.59
C TYR A 29 9.35 1.52 0.44
N LYS A 30 10.61 1.77 0.72
CA LYS A 30 11.60 2.11 -0.30
C LYS A 30 12.70 1.08 -0.25
N ASN A 31 13.10 0.59 -1.42
CA ASN A 31 14.36 -0.10 -1.58
C ASN A 31 15.43 0.98 -1.82
N ASP A 32 16.35 1.14 -0.87
CA ASP A 32 17.39 2.16 -0.96
C ASP A 32 18.49 1.82 -1.97
N GLU A 33 18.64 0.53 -2.32
CA GLU A 33 19.62 0.07 -3.31
C GLU A 33 19.14 0.33 -4.74
N THR A 34 17.85 0.08 -5.01
CA THR A 34 17.28 0.23 -6.36
C THR A 34 16.53 1.54 -6.56
N GLY A 35 16.24 2.26 -5.48
CA GLY A 35 15.39 3.46 -5.49
C GLY A 35 13.89 3.16 -5.69
N MET A 36 13.49 1.90 -5.81
CA MET A 36 12.11 1.49 -6.05
C MET A 36 11.23 1.74 -4.81
N CYS A 37 9.97 2.11 -5.05
CA CYS A 37 8.97 2.30 -3.99
C CYS A 37 7.88 1.22 -4.08
N PHE A 38 7.51 0.68 -2.92
CA PHE A 38 6.53 -0.38 -2.78
C PHE A 38 5.38 0.10 -1.88
N PHE A 39 4.16 -0.26 -2.26
CA PHE A 39 2.94 0.14 -1.56
C PHE A 39 2.25 -1.10 -0.99
N GLY A 40 2.02 -1.14 0.31
CA GLY A 40 1.17 -2.12 0.97
C GLY A 40 -0.24 -1.55 1.14
N ILE A 41 -1.25 -2.34 0.75
CA ILE A 41 -2.68 -2.03 0.90
C ILE A 41 -3.32 -3.14 1.74
N TRP A 42 -4.15 -2.78 2.72
CA TRP A 42 -4.71 -3.70 3.69
C TRP A 42 -6.00 -4.30 3.18
N GLY A 43 -6.07 -5.63 3.17
CA GLY A 43 -7.29 -6.39 2.93
C GLY A 43 -7.60 -6.59 1.44
N ALA A 44 -8.07 -7.80 1.11
CA ALA A 44 -8.25 -8.26 -0.27
C ALA A 44 -9.17 -7.37 -1.12
N ARG A 45 -10.23 -6.77 -0.54
CA ARG A 45 -11.13 -5.88 -1.26
C ARG A 45 -10.44 -4.58 -1.69
N ASN A 46 -9.65 -3.99 -0.80
CA ASN A 46 -8.90 -2.78 -1.10
C ASN A 46 -7.78 -3.07 -2.10
N THR A 47 -7.11 -4.21 -1.99
CA THR A 47 -6.11 -4.65 -2.99
C THR A 47 -6.74 -4.84 -4.36
N ALA A 48 -7.92 -5.48 -4.45
CA ALA A 48 -8.64 -5.65 -5.71
C ALA A 48 -9.06 -4.31 -6.32
N LYS A 49 -9.56 -3.38 -5.50
CA LYS A 49 -9.89 -2.02 -5.93
C LYS A 49 -8.66 -1.26 -6.43
N PHE A 50 -7.57 -1.27 -5.65
CA PHE A 50 -6.31 -0.63 -6.01
C PHE A 50 -5.77 -1.14 -7.34
N LYS A 51 -5.80 -2.47 -7.54
CA LYS A 51 -5.42 -3.09 -8.79
C LYS A 51 -6.30 -2.62 -9.96
N ALA A 52 -7.63 -2.69 -9.80
CA ALA A 52 -8.57 -2.29 -10.85
C ALA A 52 -8.44 -0.80 -11.22
N ASP A 53 -8.26 0.08 -10.23
CA ASP A 53 -8.05 1.51 -10.44
C ASP A 53 -6.77 1.76 -11.26
N LEU A 54 -5.68 1.06 -10.93
CA LEU A 54 -4.42 1.18 -11.66
C LEU A 54 -4.53 0.62 -13.08
N GLU A 55 -5.10 -0.57 -13.27
CA GLU A 55 -5.28 -1.18 -14.60
C GLU A 55 -6.18 -0.34 -15.51
N THR A 56 -7.17 0.36 -14.94
CA THR A 56 -8.09 1.21 -15.71
C THR A 56 -7.45 2.53 -16.14
N LYS A 57 -6.62 3.12 -15.28
CA LYS A 57 -6.05 4.46 -15.49
C LYS A 57 -4.64 4.44 -16.07
N LEU A 58 -3.95 3.32 -15.97
CA LEU A 58 -2.55 3.16 -16.34
C LEU A 58 -2.32 1.79 -16.98
N ASN A 59 -1.40 1.74 -17.95
CA ASN A 59 -0.93 0.47 -18.49
C ASN A 59 0.13 -0.13 -17.54
N ILE A 60 -0.33 -0.88 -16.53
CA ILE A 60 0.53 -1.50 -15.51
C ILE A 60 0.75 -2.98 -15.76
N GLU A 61 1.94 -3.46 -15.42
CA GLU A 61 2.25 -4.89 -15.37
C GLU A 61 2.06 -5.43 -13.94
N VAL A 62 1.42 -6.59 -13.82
CA VAL A 62 1.23 -7.27 -12.54
C VAL A 62 2.29 -8.35 -12.36
N VAL A 63 3.32 -8.04 -11.58
CA VAL A 63 4.39 -8.99 -11.22
C VAL A 63 3.97 -9.76 -9.97
N LYS A 64 4.00 -11.10 -10.02
CA LYS A 64 3.62 -12.00 -8.91
C LYS A 64 4.83 -12.54 -8.14
N GLU A 65 5.83 -11.69 -7.93
CA GLU A 65 7.06 -12.06 -7.23
C GLU A 65 7.06 -11.52 -5.80
N THR A 66 7.82 -12.20 -4.94
CA THR A 66 8.06 -11.70 -3.59
C THR A 66 8.87 -10.40 -3.67
N PRO A 67 8.46 -9.33 -2.97
CA PRO A 67 9.24 -8.10 -2.94
C PRO A 67 10.67 -8.37 -2.42
N PRO A 68 11.67 -7.58 -2.85
CA PRO A 68 13.03 -7.69 -2.33
C PRO A 68 13.06 -7.69 -0.80
N ALA A 69 13.93 -8.47 -0.17
CA ALA A 69 13.94 -8.62 1.29
C ALA A 69 14.37 -7.35 2.05
N ARG A 70 15.09 -6.42 1.39
CA ARG A 70 15.62 -5.19 1.99
C ARG A 70 14.73 -3.99 1.70
N LEU A 71 13.59 -3.93 2.39
CA LEU A 71 12.65 -2.81 2.30
C LEU A 71 12.74 -1.92 3.54
N SER A 72 13.23 -0.70 3.36
CA SER A 72 13.24 0.33 4.40
C SER A 72 11.84 0.95 4.49
N HIS A 73 11.25 0.93 5.68
CA HIS A 73 9.94 1.54 5.93
C HIS A 73 10.05 3.07 5.90
N TRP A 74 9.31 3.71 4.98
CA TRP A 74 9.53 5.11 4.62
C TRP A 74 8.50 6.10 5.21
N GLY A 75 7.43 5.66 5.89
CA GLY A 75 6.37 6.58 6.35
C GLY A 75 5.78 6.26 7.73
N ARG A 76 5.60 7.29 8.60
CA ARG A 76 4.88 7.16 9.88
C ARG A 76 3.37 6.95 9.64
N SER A 77 2.91 5.80 10.10
CA SER A 77 1.53 5.30 10.12
C SER A 77 0.46 6.30 10.58
N LYS A 78 -0.77 6.18 10.04
CA LYS A 78 -2.02 6.39 10.82
C LYS A 78 -3.00 5.19 10.78
N SER A 79 -2.44 4.00 10.46
CA SER A 79 -2.83 2.63 10.88
C SER A 79 -4.00 1.86 10.21
N ARG A 80 -3.85 0.51 10.11
CA ARG A 80 -4.88 -0.44 10.62
C ARG A 80 -4.30 -1.72 11.27
N PRO A 81 -4.11 -1.71 12.60
CA PRO A 81 -4.31 -2.87 13.49
C PRO A 81 -5.37 -2.52 14.58
N LYS A 82 -6.29 -3.37 15.06
CA LYS A 82 -6.25 -4.83 15.36
C LYS A 82 -7.54 -5.56 14.96
N SER A 83 -7.43 -6.88 14.74
CA SER A 83 -8.43 -7.83 15.26
C SER A 83 -7.71 -8.76 16.22
N THR A 84 -8.18 -8.83 17.46
CA THR A 84 -7.70 -9.78 18.47
C THR A 84 -8.27 -11.15 18.11
N GLY A 85 -7.45 -11.99 17.49
CA GLY A 85 -7.75 -13.39 17.19
C GLY A 85 -6.65 -14.32 17.68
N LEU A 86 -6.07 -14.01 18.84
CA LEU A 86 -5.38 -15.00 19.69
C LEU A 86 -6.10 -14.98 21.04
N ALA A 87 -7.33 -15.49 21.05
CA ALA A 87 -8.04 -15.85 22.27
C ALA A 87 -8.60 -17.24 22.03
N GLY A 88 -7.87 -18.26 22.47
CA GLY A 88 -8.24 -19.65 22.26
C GLY A 88 -7.15 -20.68 22.48
N THR A 89 -6.24 -20.48 23.44
CA THR A 89 -5.67 -21.62 24.18
C THR A 89 -6.17 -21.48 25.60
N HIS A 90 -7.38 -21.99 25.84
CA HIS A 90 -7.79 -22.37 27.19
C HIS A 90 -7.55 -23.87 27.31
N SER A 91 -6.62 -24.16 28.22
CA SER A 91 -6.44 -25.39 29.03
C SER A 91 -6.18 -26.71 28.32
#